data_AF-A0A0X3PC94-F1
#
_entry.id   AF-A0A0X3PC94-F1
#
_cell.length_a   1.000
_cell.length_b   1.000
_cell.length_c   1.000
_cell.angle_alpha   90.00
_cell.angle_beta   90.00
_cell.angle_gamma   90.00
#
_symmetry.space_group_name_H-M   'P 1'
#
loop_
_entity.id
_entity.type
_entity.pdbx_description
1 polymer ?
#
loop_
_entity_poly.entity_id
_entity_poly.type
_entity_poly.pdbx_seq_one_letter_code
_entity_poly.pdbx_strand_id
1 'polypeptide(L)'
;MPGTISGLDKLTKIGLYLCILSNSDDRTPKIVQNLNLDHYFKFIFFSASCAYMKPDKHIFHCVAERFSQTTGGNLDSEACLRYYAHIGDSPTRDYWGAVRAGCGGGAFLFKPHLTEAGDQNKPSSVPTNAYSTTWAYTEPGLSDVPARNIVPSLLELANRLEVHNRLFAVD
;
A
#
# COMPACT_ATOMS: atom_id res chain seq x y z
N MET A 1 9.76 7.83 8.29
CA MET A 1 10.57 6.77 7.65
C MET A 1 11.40 7.42 6.54
N PRO A 2 12.66 7.03 6.33
CA PRO A 2 13.46 7.51 5.21
C PRO A 2 12.77 7.22 3.86
N GLY A 3 12.88 8.16 2.91
CA GLY A 3 12.34 7.98 1.56
C GLY A 3 10.82 8.09 1.41
N THR A 4 10.06 8.37 2.48
CA THR A 4 8.60 8.55 2.40
C THR A 4 8.22 9.70 1.46
N ILE A 5 8.81 10.88 1.63
CA ILE A 5 8.53 12.07 0.80
C ILE A 5 8.88 11.78 -0.67
N SER A 6 10.10 11.28 -0.93
CA SER A 6 10.53 10.95 -2.29
C SER A 6 9.64 9.89 -2.95
N GLY A 7 9.13 8.94 -2.17
CA GLY A 7 8.15 7.96 -2.64
C GLY A 7 6.81 8.59 -3.01
N LEU A 8 6.25 9.44 -2.14
CA LEU A 8 5.00 10.16 -2.41
C LEU A 8 5.12 11.09 -3.62
N ASP A 9 6.23 11.82 -3.73
CA ASP A 9 6.56 12.64 -4.90
C ASP A 9 6.58 11.80 -6.17
N LYS A 10 7.22 10.63 -6.14
CA LYS A 10 7.34 9.79 -7.32
C LYS A 10 6.00 9.17 -7.71
N LEU A 11 5.23 8.67 -6.74
CA LEU A 11 3.88 8.12 -6.96
C LEU A 11 2.94 9.15 -7.58
N THR A 12 2.97 10.40 -7.09
CA THR A 12 2.16 11.47 -7.66
C THR A 12 2.65 11.89 -9.05
N LYS A 13 3.98 11.95 -9.28
CA LYS A 13 4.57 12.26 -10.61
C LYS A 13 4.24 11.23 -11.68
N ILE A 14 4.11 9.94 -11.33
CA ILE A 14 3.67 8.90 -12.28
C ILE A 14 2.15 8.91 -12.53
N GLY A 15 1.42 9.90 -11.98
CA GLY A 15 0.01 10.13 -12.26
C GLY A 15 -0.97 9.42 -11.32
N LEU A 16 -0.50 8.79 -10.23
CA LEU A 16 -1.40 8.13 -9.29
C LEU A 16 -2.07 9.13 -8.35
N TYR A 17 -3.37 8.98 -8.17
CA TYR A 17 -4.10 9.63 -7.09
C TYR A 17 -3.95 8.82 -5.81
N LEU A 18 -3.61 9.51 -4.72
CA LEU A 18 -3.37 8.90 -3.43
C LEU A 18 -4.47 9.29 -2.44
N CYS A 19 -4.80 8.38 -1.52
CA CYS A 19 -5.56 8.68 -0.32
C CYS A 19 -4.93 7.96 0.87
N ILE A 20 -5.32 8.36 2.07
CA ILE A 20 -5.03 7.59 3.29
C ILE A 20 -6.29 6.83 3.68
N LEU A 21 -6.18 5.51 3.88
CA LEU A 21 -7.20 4.67 4.48
C LEU A 21 -6.70 4.10 5.82
N SER A 22 -7.22 4.61 6.93
CA SER A 22 -6.76 4.24 8.28
C SER A 22 -7.86 3.62 9.14
N ASN A 23 -7.54 2.53 9.86
CA ASN A 23 -8.39 2.06 10.97
C ASN A 23 -8.11 2.94 12.20
N SER A 24 -8.55 4.19 12.16
CA SER A 24 -8.27 5.21 13.18
C SER A 24 -9.44 6.19 13.28
N ASP A 25 -9.19 7.32 13.95
CA ASP A 25 -10.14 8.38 14.21
C ASP A 25 -9.75 9.72 13.54
N ASP A 26 -10.50 10.76 13.89
CA ASP A 26 -10.41 12.14 13.38
C ASP A 26 -9.10 12.86 13.70
N ARG A 27 -8.18 12.23 14.46
CA ARG A 27 -6.83 12.77 14.69
C ARG A 27 -5.93 12.57 13.48
N THR A 28 -6.21 11.60 12.62
CA THR A 28 -5.38 11.27 11.45
C THR A 28 -5.20 12.48 10.51
N PRO A 29 -6.27 13.19 10.10
CA PRO A 29 -6.14 14.40 9.29
C PRO A 29 -5.23 15.47 9.90
N LYS A 30 -5.32 15.69 11.22
CA LYS A 30 -4.50 16.67 11.93
C LYS A 30 -3.02 16.30 11.91
N ILE A 31 -2.70 15.01 12.11
CA ILE A 31 -1.31 14.51 12.04
C ILE A 31 -0.73 14.72 10.64
N VAL A 32 -1.49 14.37 9.60
CA VAL A 32 -1.03 14.48 8.21
C VAL A 32 -0.80 15.94 7.82
N GLN A 33 -1.68 16.85 8.24
CA GLN A 33 -1.54 18.29 8.04
C GLN A 33 -0.33 18.86 8.81
N ASN A 34 -0.13 18.46 10.07
CA ASN A 34 1.01 18.93 10.88
C ASN A 34 2.36 18.45 10.32
N LEU A 35 2.37 17.32 9.60
CA LEU A 35 3.54 16.84 8.86
C LEU A 35 3.66 17.47 7.47
N ASN A 36 2.74 18.37 7.09
CA ASN A 36 2.64 18.99 5.77
C ASN A 36 2.62 17.94 4.64
N LEU A 37 1.86 16.85 4.82
CA LEU A 37 1.75 15.75 3.85
C LEU A 37 0.39 15.70 3.16
N ASP A 38 -0.56 16.51 3.59
CA ASP A 38 -1.94 16.51 3.12
C ASP A 38 -2.05 16.81 1.63
N HIS A 39 -1.14 17.63 1.09
CA HIS A 39 -1.09 17.98 -0.33
C HIS A 39 -0.84 16.79 -1.28
N TYR A 40 -0.34 15.65 -0.79
CA TYR A 40 -0.17 14.44 -1.60
C TYR A 40 -1.48 13.66 -1.79
N PHE A 41 -2.46 13.85 -0.92
CA PHE A 41 -3.63 12.99 -0.84
C PHE A 41 -4.89 13.74 -1.30
N LYS A 42 -5.71 13.10 -2.13
CA LYS A 42 -7.00 13.64 -2.55
C LYS A 42 -7.98 13.78 -1.40
N PHE A 43 -7.91 12.85 -0.46
CA PHE A 43 -8.66 12.87 0.78
C PHE A 43 -8.05 11.88 1.78
N ILE A 44 -8.51 11.97 3.02
CA ILE A 44 -8.17 11.06 4.11
C ILE A 44 -9.47 10.38 4.55
N PHE A 45 -9.46 9.05 4.61
CA PHE A 45 -10.58 8.22 5.01
C PHE A 45 -10.19 7.41 6.25
N PHE A 46 -11.02 7.45 7.29
CA PHE A 46 -10.74 6.78 8.55
C PHE A 46 -11.95 6.00 9.05
N SER A 47 -11.74 4.85 9.68
CA SER A 47 -12.85 3.97 10.08
C SER A 47 -13.86 4.63 11.01
N ALA A 48 -13.47 5.59 11.85
CA ALA A 48 -14.44 6.29 12.70
C ALA A 48 -15.46 7.14 11.91
N SER A 49 -15.22 7.43 10.64
CA SER A 49 -16.19 8.10 9.77
C SER A 49 -17.14 7.13 9.06
N CYS A 50 -17.05 5.82 9.30
CA CYS A 50 -17.97 4.82 8.74
C CYS A 50 -18.24 3.67 9.75
N ALA A 51 -19.07 2.70 9.37
CA ALA A 51 -19.40 1.54 10.21
C ALA A 51 -18.42 0.37 10.05
N TYR A 52 -17.37 0.53 9.23
CA TYR A 52 -16.50 -0.55 8.78
C TYR A 52 -15.05 -0.27 9.15
N MET A 53 -14.26 -1.34 9.28
CA MET A 53 -12.81 -1.28 9.46
C MET A 53 -12.15 -2.40 8.66
N LYS A 54 -10.93 -2.17 8.19
CA LYS A 54 -10.13 -3.25 7.56
C LYS A 54 -9.99 -4.43 8.54
N PRO A 55 -10.18 -5.69 8.12
CA PRO A 55 -10.21 -6.19 6.75
C PRO A 55 -11.61 -6.26 6.10
N ASP A 56 -12.65 -5.68 6.69
CA ASP A 56 -13.99 -5.68 6.09
C ASP A 56 -13.94 -5.03 4.71
N LYS A 57 -14.40 -5.76 3.67
CA LYS A 57 -14.36 -5.30 2.29
C LYS A 57 -15.07 -3.96 2.10
N HIS A 58 -16.15 -3.70 2.87
CA HIS A 58 -16.99 -2.51 2.69
C HIS A 58 -16.19 -1.21 2.83
N ILE A 59 -15.17 -1.16 3.69
CA ILE A 59 -14.34 0.05 3.82
C ILE A 59 -13.53 0.35 2.55
N PHE A 60 -13.08 -0.69 1.82
CA PHE A 60 -12.38 -0.52 0.56
C PHE A 60 -13.33 -0.03 -0.54
N HIS A 61 -14.57 -0.56 -0.58
CA HIS A 61 -15.61 -0.06 -1.49
C HIS A 61 -15.95 1.41 -1.23
N CYS A 62 -16.10 1.82 0.03
CA CYS A 62 -16.34 3.23 0.39
C CYS A 62 -15.23 4.15 -0.12
N VAL A 63 -13.97 3.73 -0.02
CA VAL A 63 -12.84 4.51 -0.54
C VAL A 63 -12.86 4.58 -2.07
N ALA A 64 -13.12 3.47 -2.75
CA ALA A 64 -13.22 3.41 -4.21
C ALA A 64 -14.35 4.30 -4.74
N GLU A 65 -15.51 4.28 -4.09
CA GLU A 65 -16.63 5.17 -4.38
C GLU A 65 -16.24 6.63 -4.17
N ARG A 66 -15.58 6.95 -3.05
CA ARG A 66 -15.15 8.32 -2.74
C ARG A 66 -14.16 8.85 -3.78
N PHE A 67 -13.24 8.02 -4.26
CA PHE A 67 -12.37 8.41 -5.36
C PHE A 67 -13.14 8.62 -6.66
N SER A 68 -14.04 7.71 -7.05
CA SER A 68 -14.90 7.87 -8.23
C SER A 68 -15.62 9.23 -8.21
N GLN A 69 -16.23 9.57 -7.08
CA GLN A 69 -16.87 10.89 -6.87
C GLN A 69 -15.87 12.06 -6.98
N THR A 70 -14.68 11.92 -6.41
CA THR A 70 -13.65 12.99 -6.40
C THR A 70 -13.05 13.22 -7.78
N THR A 71 -12.98 12.18 -8.63
CA THR A 71 -12.39 12.25 -9.97
C THR A 71 -13.42 12.40 -11.08
N GLY A 72 -14.72 12.55 -10.75
CA GLY A 72 -15.81 12.69 -11.71
C GLY A 72 -16.15 11.40 -12.48
N GLY A 73 -15.76 10.24 -11.95
CA GLY A 73 -16.14 8.94 -12.49
C GLY A 73 -17.59 8.58 -12.17
N ASN A 74 -18.17 7.68 -12.97
CA ASN A 74 -19.52 7.13 -12.76
C ASN A 74 -19.51 5.58 -12.78
N LEU A 75 -18.39 5.00 -12.34
CA LEU A 75 -18.27 3.56 -12.17
C LEU A 75 -18.82 3.16 -10.80
N ASP A 76 -19.46 2.00 -10.72
CA ASP A 76 -19.80 1.38 -9.44
C ASP A 76 -18.52 1.00 -8.67
N SER A 77 -18.65 0.85 -7.34
CA SER A 77 -17.50 0.63 -6.45
C SER A 77 -16.72 -0.67 -6.74
N GLU A 78 -17.37 -1.71 -7.25
CA GLU A 78 -16.74 -3.00 -7.57
C GLU A 78 -15.90 -2.88 -8.85
N ALA A 79 -16.45 -2.23 -9.88
CA ALA A 79 -15.73 -1.91 -11.11
C ALA A 79 -14.56 -0.96 -10.83
N CYS A 80 -14.76 0.02 -9.96
CA CYS A 80 -13.70 0.91 -9.49
C CYS A 80 -12.54 0.11 -8.90
N LEU A 81 -12.78 -0.77 -7.92
CA LEU A 81 -11.73 -1.48 -7.16
C LEU A 81 -10.69 -2.21 -8.02
N ARG A 82 -11.06 -2.63 -9.24
CA ARG A 82 -10.13 -3.23 -10.21
C ARG A 82 -8.93 -2.34 -10.54
N TYR A 83 -9.06 -1.03 -10.41
CA TYR A 83 -8.01 -0.05 -10.70
C TYR A 83 -7.28 0.44 -9.44
N TYR A 84 -7.67 -0.02 -8.25
CA TYR A 84 -7.10 0.44 -6.99
C TYR A 84 -5.98 -0.49 -6.55
N ALA A 85 -4.90 0.13 -6.10
CA ALA A 85 -3.85 -0.54 -5.34
C ALA A 85 -3.95 -0.12 -3.87
N HIS A 86 -3.81 -1.08 -2.95
CA HIS A 86 -3.70 -0.80 -1.51
C HIS A 86 -2.31 -1.14 -0.99
N ILE A 87 -1.78 -0.29 -0.12
CA ILE A 87 -0.54 -0.53 0.62
C ILE A 87 -0.78 -0.26 2.11
N GLY A 88 -0.32 -1.18 2.96
CA GLY A 88 -0.35 -1.02 4.41
C GLY A 88 0.58 -1.99 5.12
N ASP A 89 0.61 -1.95 6.44
CA ASP A 89 1.62 -2.63 7.27
C ASP A 89 1.13 -3.95 7.88
N SER A 90 -0.18 -4.21 7.85
CA SER A 90 -0.79 -5.45 8.37
C SER A 90 -1.03 -6.49 7.26
N PRO A 91 -0.49 -7.71 7.39
CA PRO A 91 -0.82 -8.80 6.47
C PRO A 91 -2.33 -9.05 6.40
N THR A 92 -3.00 -9.14 7.56
CA THR A 92 -4.43 -9.45 7.64
C THR A 92 -5.31 -8.28 7.22
N ARG A 93 -5.09 -7.09 7.79
CA ARG A 93 -5.99 -5.94 7.58
C ARG A 93 -5.78 -5.30 6.23
N ASP A 94 -4.52 -5.10 5.83
CA ASP A 94 -4.20 -4.32 4.64
C ASP A 94 -4.05 -5.21 3.41
N TYR A 95 -3.09 -6.14 3.43
CA TYR A 95 -2.81 -6.96 2.25
C TYR A 95 -3.99 -7.89 1.93
N TRP A 96 -4.32 -8.80 2.84
CA TRP A 96 -5.40 -9.77 2.61
C TRP A 96 -6.78 -9.12 2.60
N GLY A 97 -6.99 -8.05 3.37
CA GLY A 97 -8.21 -7.23 3.29
C GLY A 97 -8.42 -6.69 1.87
N ALA A 98 -7.40 -6.06 1.29
CA ALA A 98 -7.47 -5.51 -0.06
C ALA A 98 -7.65 -6.59 -1.14
N VAL A 99 -6.91 -7.70 -1.04
CA VAL A 99 -7.04 -8.83 -1.98
C VAL A 99 -8.47 -9.37 -1.96
N ARG A 100 -9.05 -9.60 -0.77
CA ARG A 100 -10.41 -10.14 -0.62
C ARG A 100 -11.49 -9.15 -1.00
N ALA A 101 -11.22 -7.85 -0.89
CA ALA A 101 -12.10 -6.79 -1.36
C ALA A 101 -12.10 -6.65 -2.89
N GLY A 102 -11.11 -7.22 -3.59
CA GLY A 102 -11.02 -7.16 -5.05
C GLY A 102 -10.18 -6.01 -5.60
N CYS A 103 -9.23 -5.47 -4.83
CA CYS A 103 -8.26 -4.49 -5.30
C CYS A 103 -7.39 -5.07 -6.45
N GLY A 104 -7.77 -4.80 -7.69
CA GLY A 104 -7.16 -5.39 -8.88
C GLY A 104 -5.86 -4.70 -9.33
N GLY A 105 -5.66 -3.44 -8.95
CA GLY A 105 -4.44 -2.69 -9.23
C GLY A 105 -3.25 -3.12 -8.37
N GLY A 106 -3.50 -3.92 -7.34
CA GLY A 106 -2.49 -4.58 -6.52
C GLY A 106 -2.76 -4.45 -5.01
N ALA A 107 -2.12 -5.32 -4.25
CA ALA A 107 -2.04 -5.20 -2.80
C ALA A 107 -0.57 -5.32 -2.41
N PHE A 108 -0.08 -4.43 -1.54
CA PHE A 108 1.31 -4.39 -1.12
C PHE A 108 1.42 -4.35 0.40
N LEU A 109 2.32 -5.15 0.94
CA LEU A 109 2.64 -5.17 2.35
C LEU A 109 3.91 -4.35 2.60
N PHE A 110 3.77 -3.28 3.36
CA PHE A 110 4.85 -2.39 3.72
C PHE A 110 5.64 -2.97 4.90
N LYS A 111 6.92 -3.30 4.68
CA LYS A 111 7.83 -3.83 5.71
C LYS A 111 9.20 -3.15 5.62
N PRO A 112 9.38 -1.97 6.26
CA PRO A 112 10.60 -1.17 6.14
C PRO A 112 11.84 -1.81 6.75
N HIS A 113 11.66 -2.83 7.60
CA HIS A 113 12.75 -3.55 8.26
C HIS A 113 13.10 -4.89 7.57
N LEU A 114 12.40 -5.27 6.50
CA LEU A 114 12.81 -6.38 5.62
C LEU A 114 13.62 -5.80 4.48
N THR A 115 14.86 -5.40 4.76
CA THR A 115 15.86 -5.28 3.70
C THR A 115 16.33 -6.69 3.36
N GLU A 116 16.56 -6.99 2.07
CA GLU A 116 17.24 -8.21 1.67
C GLU A 116 18.52 -8.35 2.51
N ALA A 117 18.77 -9.56 3.03
CA ALA A 117 19.98 -9.85 3.79
C ALA A 117 21.20 -9.84 2.84
N GLY A 118 21.67 -8.65 2.48
CA GLY A 118 22.99 -8.45 1.92
C GLY A 118 23.99 -8.29 3.06
N ASP A 119 24.42 -9.39 3.67
CA ASP A 119 25.55 -9.40 4.61
C ASP A 119 26.67 -10.27 4.05
N GLN A 120 27.79 -9.63 3.69
CA GLN A 120 28.98 -10.17 3.03
C GLN A 120 29.87 -11.04 3.95
N ASN A 121 29.32 -11.70 4.98
CA ASN A 121 30.15 -12.43 5.95
C ASN A 121 29.49 -13.67 6.59
N LYS A 122 28.87 -14.55 5.79
CA LYS A 122 28.51 -15.91 6.26
C LYS A 122 28.87 -16.98 5.24
N PRO A 123 29.54 -18.09 5.65
CA PRO A 123 29.91 -19.15 4.72
C PRO A 123 28.67 -19.79 4.09
N SER A 124 28.78 -19.95 2.78
CA SER A 124 27.79 -20.41 1.81
C SER A 124 27.34 -21.85 2.07
N SER A 125 26.09 -22.03 2.51
CA SER A 125 25.31 -23.27 2.31
C SER A 125 23.83 -23.13 2.68
N VAL A 126 23.14 -22.06 2.25
CA VAL A 126 21.66 -21.99 2.28
C VAL A 126 21.15 -21.18 1.06
N PRO A 127 20.07 -21.59 0.36
CA PRO A 127 19.59 -20.88 -0.83
C PRO A 127 19.17 -19.43 -0.55
N THR A 128 19.47 -18.54 -1.50
CA THR A 128 19.52 -17.07 -1.42
C THR A 128 18.17 -16.32 -1.26
N ASN A 129 17.15 -16.87 -0.61
CA ASN A 129 15.84 -16.21 -0.45
C ASN A 129 15.41 -15.95 1.00
N ALA A 130 16.34 -15.86 1.95
CA ALA A 130 16.03 -15.63 3.36
C ALA A 130 16.26 -14.16 3.74
N TYR A 131 15.18 -13.39 3.89
CA TYR A 131 15.21 -12.14 4.65
C TYR A 131 15.65 -12.45 6.10
N SER A 132 16.51 -11.62 6.70
CA SER A 132 17.01 -11.86 8.05
C SER A 132 15.86 -11.77 9.07
N THR A 133 15.44 -12.92 9.61
CA THR A 133 14.28 -13.09 10.47
C THR A 133 14.68 -13.24 11.93
N THR A 134 14.71 -12.14 12.68
CA THR A 134 14.59 -12.20 14.16
C THR A 134 13.26 -11.64 14.67
N TRP A 135 12.54 -10.86 13.86
CA TRP A 135 11.20 -10.33 14.20
C TRP A 135 10.06 -10.93 13.36
N ALA A 136 10.37 -11.64 12.26
CA ALA A 136 9.37 -12.18 11.32
C ALA A 136 8.60 -13.42 11.83
N TYR A 137 8.85 -13.89 13.06
CA TYR A 137 8.32 -15.15 13.59
C TYR A 137 6.94 -15.05 14.28
N THR A 138 6.23 -13.92 14.26
CA THR A 138 4.95 -13.83 15.00
C THR A 138 3.79 -13.10 14.31
N GLU A 139 3.95 -12.56 13.10
CA GLU A 139 2.81 -11.94 12.40
C GLU A 139 2.00 -12.98 11.61
N PRO A 140 0.76 -13.29 12.00
CA PRO A 140 -0.06 -14.26 11.28
C PRO A 140 -0.31 -13.80 9.84
N GLY A 141 -0.09 -14.69 8.88
CA GLY A 141 -0.36 -14.46 7.46
C GLY A 141 0.73 -13.70 6.70
N LEU A 142 1.87 -13.35 7.33
CA LEU A 142 3.03 -12.78 6.63
C LEU A 142 3.68 -13.77 5.67
N SER A 143 3.84 -15.03 6.09
CA SER A 143 4.42 -16.11 5.26
C SER A 143 3.67 -16.35 3.95
N ASP A 144 2.39 -16.00 3.93
CA ASP A 144 1.50 -16.26 2.81
C ASP A 144 1.48 -15.07 1.83
N VAL A 145 2.07 -13.93 2.19
CA VAL A 145 2.20 -12.79 1.28
C VAL A 145 3.33 -13.05 0.28
N PRO A 146 3.07 -13.03 -1.03
CA PRO A 146 4.12 -13.21 -2.03
C PRO A 146 5.22 -12.15 -1.89
N ALA A 147 6.50 -12.56 -1.96
CA ALA A 147 7.64 -11.66 -1.78
C ALA A 147 7.60 -10.42 -2.69
N ARG A 148 7.13 -10.56 -3.94
CA ARG A 148 6.97 -9.45 -4.88
C ARG A 148 6.00 -8.36 -4.40
N ASN A 149 5.06 -8.71 -3.53
CA ASN A 149 4.08 -7.82 -2.92
C ASN A 149 4.57 -7.21 -1.62
N ILE A 150 5.72 -7.63 -1.10
CA ILE A 150 6.36 -7.01 0.06
C ILE A 150 7.26 -5.87 -0.45
N VAL A 151 7.10 -4.69 0.15
CA VAL A 151 7.84 -3.48 -0.22
C VAL A 151 8.45 -2.81 1.02
N PRO A 152 9.75 -2.46 1.00
CA PRO A 152 10.41 -1.82 2.14
C PRO A 152 10.24 -0.30 2.17
N SER A 153 9.85 0.33 1.06
CA SER A 153 9.65 1.78 0.97
C SER A 153 8.60 2.14 -0.08
N LEU A 154 7.99 3.33 0.06
CA LEU A 154 7.13 3.89 -0.99
C LEU A 154 7.91 4.21 -2.25
N LEU A 155 9.19 4.60 -2.13
CA LEU A 155 10.06 4.86 -3.27
C LEU A 155 10.31 3.60 -4.09
N GLU A 156 10.56 2.47 -3.43
CA GLU A 156 10.73 1.17 -4.09
C GLU A 156 9.45 0.73 -4.79
N LEU A 157 8.28 0.89 -4.15
CA LEU A 157 7.00 0.63 -4.82
C LEU A 157 6.84 1.52 -6.07
N ALA A 158 7.12 2.82 -5.94
CA ALA A 158 7.02 3.76 -7.05
C ALA A 158 7.95 3.38 -8.22
N ASN A 159 9.17 2.91 -7.93
CA ASN A 159 10.09 2.39 -8.95
C ASN A 159 9.50 1.19 -9.70
N ARG A 160 8.93 0.23 -8.97
CA ARG A 160 8.31 -0.97 -9.57
C ARG A 160 7.14 -0.60 -10.48
N LEU A 161 6.28 0.32 -10.05
CA LEU A 161 5.13 0.77 -10.83
C LEU A 161 5.54 1.58 -12.06
N GLU A 162 6.57 2.41 -11.96
CA GLU A 162 7.08 3.17 -13.11
C GLU A 162 7.64 2.23 -14.20
N VAL A 163 8.41 1.21 -13.82
CA VAL A 163 8.93 0.21 -14.77
C VAL A 163 7.78 -0.52 -15.47
N HIS A 164 6.75 -0.91 -14.72
CA HIS A 164 5.56 -1.54 -15.27
C HIS A 164 4.89 -0.61 -16.31
N ASN A 165 4.59 0.64 -15.95
CA ASN A 165 3.97 1.59 -16.88
C ASN A 165 4.78 1.80 -18.15
N ARG A 166 6.13 1.81 -18.08
CA ARG A 166 6.98 1.93 -19.27
C ARG A 166 6.96 0.70 -20.17
N LEU A 167 6.86 -0.50 -19.60
CA LEU A 167 6.84 -1.75 -20.36
C LEU A 167 5.51 -1.98 -21.10
N PHE A 168 4.42 -1.38 -20.61
CA PHE A 168 3.08 -1.49 -21.21
C PHE A 168 2.63 -0.21 -21.95
N ALA A 169 3.47 0.82 -22.02
CA ALA A 169 3.23 2.04 -22.80
C ALA A 169 3.72 1.93 -24.26
N VAL A 170 3.70 0.74 -24.85
CA VAL A 170 3.96 0.53 -26.29
C VAL A 170 2.62 0.36 -27.01
N ASP A 171 2.41 1.27 -27.97
CA ASP A 171 1.31 1.51 -28.91
C ASP A 171 0.18 2.47 -28.46
#